data_AF-A0A960HKZ5-F1
#
_entry.id   AF-A0A960HKZ5-F1
#
_cell.length_a   1.000
_cell.length_b   1.000
_cell.length_c   1.000
_cell.angle_alpha   90.00
_cell.angle_beta   90.00
_cell.angle_gamma   90.00
#
_symmetry.space_group_name_H-M   'P 1'
#
loop_
_entity.id
_entity.type
_entity.pdbx_description
1 polymer ?
#
loop_
_entity_poly.entity_id
_entity_poly.type
_entity_poly.pdbx_seq_one_letter_code
_entity_poly.pdbx_strand_id
1 'polypeptide(L)'
;MSLPPSPSEQTGGPAAPGPGGDAEVAVDVGAFLPDGVELTADEVPADEAPAESTPEASGSSEVSGSSEAPGSQDRPVDVAALDQLERDLDGVDAAIARLDDGTYGLDPATGEPIDDALLAEDPTRRT
;
A
#
# COMPACT_ATOMS: atom_id res chain seq x y z
N MET A 1 -37.72 34.27 -53.82
CA MET A 1 -37.05 33.02 -54.21
C MET A 1 -35.57 33.20 -53.93
N SER A 2 -35.09 32.73 -52.78
CA SER A 2 -33.68 32.77 -52.40
C SER A 2 -33.23 31.34 -52.13
N LEU A 3 -32.19 30.90 -52.86
CA LEU A 3 -31.54 29.61 -52.67
C LEU A 3 -30.80 29.57 -51.32
N PRO A 4 -30.72 28.41 -50.63
CA PRO A 4 -29.80 28.25 -49.52
C PRO A 4 -28.35 28.09 -50.02
N PRO A 5 -27.33 28.57 -49.28
CA PRO A 5 -25.95 28.22 -49.56
C PRO A 5 -25.66 26.76 -49.16
N SER A 6 -24.83 26.10 -49.97
CA SER A 6 -24.34 24.73 -49.80
C SER A 6 -23.57 24.52 -48.48
N PRO A 7 -23.56 23.30 -47.90
CA PRO A 7 -22.71 22.98 -46.76
C PRO A 7 -21.24 22.93 -47.21
N SER A 8 -20.42 23.83 -46.67
CA SER A 8 -18.97 23.72 -46.76
C SER A 8 -18.50 22.52 -45.96
N GLU A 9 -17.81 21.61 -46.62
CA GLU A 9 -16.96 20.59 -46.01
C GLU A 9 -15.87 21.30 -45.19
N GLN A 10 -16.12 21.47 -43.90
CA GLN A 10 -15.12 21.93 -42.94
C GLN A 10 -14.43 20.70 -42.37
N THR A 11 -13.29 20.44 -42.97
CA THR A 11 -12.24 19.52 -42.55
C THR A 11 -11.71 19.88 -41.17
N GLY A 12 -11.30 18.86 -40.42
CA GLY A 12 -10.48 19.02 -39.21
C GLY A 12 -11.24 18.87 -37.91
N GLY A 13 -11.68 17.66 -37.59
CA GLY A 13 -11.86 17.29 -36.18
C GLY A 13 -10.52 17.46 -35.45
N PRO A 14 -10.51 17.90 -34.17
CA PRO A 14 -9.28 17.89 -33.39
C PRO A 14 -8.80 16.44 -33.30
N ALA A 15 -7.55 16.23 -33.72
CA ALA A 15 -6.86 14.96 -33.60
C ALA A 15 -7.03 14.42 -32.17
N ALA A 16 -7.40 13.16 -32.07
CA ALA A 16 -7.29 12.43 -30.82
C ALA A 16 -5.88 12.62 -30.25
N PRO A 17 -5.72 12.85 -28.93
CA PRO A 17 -4.40 12.73 -28.32
C PRO A 17 -3.92 11.30 -28.56
N GLY A 18 -2.86 11.14 -29.35
CA GLY A 18 -2.24 9.84 -29.59
C GLY A 18 -1.76 9.24 -28.27
N PRO A 19 -1.78 7.91 -28.13
CA PRO A 19 -1.08 7.24 -27.03
C PRO A 19 0.41 7.27 -27.39
N GLY A 20 1.17 8.16 -26.76
CA GLY A 20 2.60 8.27 -27.05
C GLY A 20 3.20 9.46 -26.35
N GLY A 21 3.81 9.18 -25.21
CA GLY A 21 4.45 10.18 -24.38
C GLY A 21 4.41 9.69 -22.95
N ASP A 22 5.07 8.58 -22.70
CA ASP A 22 5.54 8.15 -21.39
C ASP A 22 6.37 9.32 -20.86
N ALA A 23 5.72 10.25 -20.16
CA ALA A 23 6.40 11.28 -19.41
C ALA A 23 6.99 10.54 -18.20
N GLU A 24 8.14 9.89 -18.43
CA GLU A 24 8.94 9.33 -17.38
C GLU A 24 9.32 10.47 -16.45
N VAL A 25 8.61 10.55 -15.33
CA VAL A 25 8.99 11.44 -14.25
C VAL A 25 10.29 10.89 -13.72
N ALA A 26 11.40 11.53 -14.09
CA ALA A 26 12.70 11.24 -13.49
C ALA A 26 12.64 11.63 -12.01
N VAL A 27 12.27 10.67 -11.17
CA VAL A 27 12.35 10.81 -9.72
C VAL A 27 13.82 10.68 -9.36
N ASP A 28 14.42 11.77 -8.91
CA ASP A 28 15.75 11.73 -8.34
C ASP A 28 15.69 11.07 -6.97
N VAL A 29 15.84 9.74 -6.98
CA VAL A 29 15.88 8.92 -5.76
C VAL A 29 17.02 9.37 -4.83
N GLY A 30 18.09 9.96 -5.41
CA GLY A 30 19.20 10.61 -4.71
C GLY A 30 18.77 11.61 -3.64
N ALA A 31 17.69 12.35 -3.90
CA ALA A 31 17.19 13.38 -2.99
C ALA A 31 16.49 12.83 -1.74
N PHE A 32 16.13 11.54 -1.74
CA PHE A 32 15.43 10.89 -0.62
C PHE A 32 16.36 10.07 0.29
N LEU A 33 17.64 9.94 -0.07
CA LEU A 33 18.61 9.20 0.73
C LEU A 33 19.13 10.07 1.88
N PRO A 34 19.30 9.50 3.09
CA PRO A 34 19.95 10.20 4.18
C PRO A 34 21.43 10.46 3.85
N ASP A 35 21.99 11.54 4.40
CA ASP A 35 23.41 11.88 4.29
C ASP A 35 24.28 10.65 4.62
N GLY A 36 25.07 10.19 3.64
CA GLY A 36 26.01 9.06 3.78
C GLY A 36 25.65 7.76 3.05
N VAL A 37 24.55 7.70 2.28
CA VAL A 37 24.19 6.53 1.46
C VAL A 37 24.46 6.81 -0.02
N GLU A 38 25.47 6.15 -0.61
CA GLU A 38 25.77 6.24 -2.04
C GLU A 38 25.22 5.00 -2.79
N LEU A 39 24.39 5.23 -3.80
CA LEU A 39 23.96 4.19 -4.74
C LEU A 39 25.10 3.96 -5.74
N THR A 40 25.92 2.94 -5.51
CA THR A 40 26.90 2.50 -6.51
C THR A 40 26.16 1.88 -7.68
N ALA A 41 26.15 2.57 -8.83
CA ALA A 41 25.48 2.16 -10.07
C ALA A 41 26.16 0.95 -10.78
N ASP A 42 26.77 0.05 -10.02
CA ASP A 42 27.51 -1.09 -10.51
C ASP A 42 27.05 -2.33 -9.74
N GLU A 43 25.91 -2.91 -10.15
CA GLU A 43 25.75 -4.35 -10.33
C GLU A 43 24.38 -4.64 -10.97
N VAL A 44 24.35 -4.89 -12.28
CA VAL A 44 23.23 -5.60 -12.92
C VAL A 44 23.75 -7.00 -13.23
N PRO A 45 23.50 -8.02 -12.39
CA PRO A 45 23.88 -9.37 -12.77
C PRO A 45 22.91 -9.83 -13.85
N ALA A 46 23.37 -9.73 -15.09
CA ALA A 46 22.80 -10.50 -16.18
C ALA A 46 23.15 -11.99 -15.94
N ASP A 47 22.15 -12.83 -16.16
CA ASP A 47 22.25 -14.28 -16.40
C ASP A 47 21.98 -15.22 -15.22
N GLU A 48 21.25 -16.27 -15.56
CA GLU A 48 20.46 -17.20 -14.77
C GLU A 48 21.27 -18.43 -14.32
N ALA A 49 21.33 -18.74 -13.01
CA ALA A 49 21.38 -20.11 -12.44
C ALA A 49 21.31 -20.06 -10.89
N PRO A 50 20.58 -20.99 -10.22
CA PRO A 50 20.36 -20.95 -8.78
C PRO A 50 21.58 -21.47 -8.03
N ALA A 51 22.49 -20.58 -7.65
CA ALA A 51 23.54 -20.87 -6.69
C ALA A 51 23.19 -20.19 -5.37
N GLU A 52 22.68 -21.01 -4.45
CA GLU A 52 22.94 -20.96 -3.02
C GLU A 52 23.94 -19.85 -2.62
N SER A 53 23.43 -18.71 -2.16
CA SER A 53 24.23 -17.69 -1.46
C SER A 53 23.47 -17.33 -0.21
N THR A 54 23.84 -18.05 0.85
CA THR A 54 23.56 -17.72 2.24
C THR A 54 23.84 -16.23 2.46
N PRO A 55 22.87 -15.44 2.96
CA PRO A 55 23.18 -14.09 3.38
C PRO A 55 24.04 -14.17 4.66
N GLU A 56 25.37 -14.05 4.52
CA GLU A 56 26.24 -13.60 5.60
C GLU A 56 26.05 -12.09 5.79
N ALA A 57 24.86 -11.72 6.28
CA ALA A 57 24.65 -10.42 6.90
C ALA A 57 25.11 -10.54 8.36
N SER A 58 26.41 -10.32 8.57
CA SER A 58 26.98 -10.05 9.88
C SER A 58 26.53 -8.66 10.34
N GLY A 59 25.27 -8.57 10.74
CA GLY A 59 24.66 -7.42 11.41
C GLY A 59 24.63 -7.67 12.91
N SER A 60 25.79 -7.64 13.56
CA SER A 60 25.86 -7.57 15.03
C SER A 60 25.43 -6.17 15.48
N SER A 61 24.13 -5.92 15.45
CA SER A 61 23.55 -4.87 16.29
C SER A 61 23.19 -5.52 17.62
N GLU A 62 24.17 -5.55 18.52
CA GLU A 62 23.97 -5.95 19.91
C GLU A 62 23.07 -4.90 20.57
N VAL A 63 21.76 -5.12 20.52
CA VAL A 63 20.85 -4.48 21.49
C VAL A 63 21.17 -5.08 22.86
N SER A 64 22.14 -4.48 23.53
CA SER A 64 22.32 -4.63 24.98
C SER A 64 21.13 -3.99 25.68
N GLY A 65 20.03 -4.75 25.70
CA GLY A 65 18.82 -4.50 26.48
C GLY A 65 18.58 -5.66 27.44
N SER A 66 19.58 -6.07 28.22
CA SER A 66 19.31 -6.82 29.45
C SER A 66 19.01 -5.83 30.56
N SER A 67 17.74 -5.65 30.87
CA SER A 67 17.36 -5.28 32.24
C SER A 67 16.06 -5.99 32.61
N GLU A 68 16.26 -7.17 33.21
CA GLU A 68 15.30 -7.96 34.00
C GLU A 68 14.01 -8.41 33.31
N ALA A 69 13.93 -9.72 33.06
CA ALA A 69 12.65 -10.40 32.99
C ALA A 69 11.86 -10.05 34.27
N PRO A 70 10.70 -9.37 34.19
CA PRO A 70 9.85 -9.25 35.35
C PRO A 70 9.39 -10.68 35.64
N GLY A 71 9.87 -11.22 36.76
CA GLY A 71 9.83 -12.66 37.06
C GLY A 71 8.50 -13.28 36.65
N SER A 72 8.55 -14.49 36.06
CA SER A 72 7.39 -15.25 35.60
C SER A 72 6.22 -15.06 36.54
N GLN A 73 5.39 -14.08 36.19
CA GLN A 73 4.34 -13.63 37.06
C GLN A 73 3.26 -14.67 36.88
N ASP A 74 3.03 -15.43 37.94
CA ASP A 74 1.78 -16.15 38.19
C ASP A 74 0.65 -15.12 38.39
N ARG A 75 0.54 -14.17 37.45
CA ARG A 75 -0.52 -13.18 37.37
C ARG A 75 -1.68 -13.92 36.71
N PRO A 76 -2.89 -13.87 37.32
CA PRO A 76 -4.05 -14.48 36.71
C PRO A 76 -4.23 -13.87 35.31
N VAL A 77 -4.28 -14.74 34.31
CA VAL A 77 -4.56 -14.35 32.93
C VAL A 77 -6.02 -13.90 32.89
N ASP A 78 -6.25 -12.68 32.40
CA ASP A 78 -7.60 -12.18 32.18
C ASP A 78 -8.15 -12.79 30.88
N VAL A 79 -8.93 -13.86 31.02
CA VAL A 79 -9.53 -14.56 29.89
C VAL A 79 -10.48 -13.66 29.11
N ALA A 80 -11.18 -12.73 29.76
CA ALA A 80 -12.09 -11.81 29.07
C ALA A 80 -11.32 -10.81 28.19
N ALA A 81 -10.12 -10.40 28.62
CA ALA A 81 -9.23 -9.59 27.80
C ALA A 81 -8.70 -10.36 26.58
N LEU A 82 -8.42 -11.66 26.72
CA LEU A 82 -8.04 -12.51 25.59
C LEU A 82 -9.18 -12.68 24.59
N ASP A 83 -10.41 -12.95 25.07
CA ASP A 83 -11.60 -13.05 24.20
C ASP A 83 -11.89 -11.74 23.45
N GLN A 84 -11.56 -10.59 24.05
CA GLN A 84 -11.67 -9.30 23.39
C GLN A 84 -10.61 -9.15 22.30
N LEU A 85 -9.35 -9.50 22.61
CA LEU A 85 -8.26 -9.45 21.65
C LEU A 85 -8.54 -10.37 20.45
N GLU A 86 -9.06 -11.57 20.66
CA GLU A 86 -9.45 -12.48 19.57
C GLU A 86 -10.51 -11.85 18.66
N ARG A 87 -11.54 -11.22 19.23
CA ARG A 87 -12.57 -10.51 18.45
C ARG A 87 -12.01 -9.32 17.67
N ASP A 88 -11.08 -8.58 18.27
CA ASP A 88 -10.45 -7.45 17.61
C ASP A 88 -9.61 -7.93 16.42
N LEU A 89 -8.85 -9.03 16.58
CA LEU A 89 -8.06 -9.64 15.51
C LEU A 89 -8.95 -10.19 14.38
N ASP A 90 -10.05 -10.89 14.70
CA ASP A 90 -11.03 -11.32 13.71
C ASP A 90 -11.61 -10.12 12.92
N GLY A 91 -11.81 -8.99 13.60
CA GLY A 91 -12.24 -7.74 12.97
C GLY A 91 -11.23 -7.19 11.96
N VAL A 92 -9.94 -7.24 12.29
CA VAL A 92 -8.84 -6.84 11.41
C VAL A 92 -8.75 -7.76 10.19
N ASP A 93 -8.79 -9.08 10.39
CA ASP A 93 -8.73 -10.04 9.29
C ASP A 93 -9.91 -9.86 8.32
N ALA A 94 -11.12 -9.63 8.85
CA ALA A 94 -12.28 -9.34 8.03
C ALA A 94 -12.18 -7.99 7.29
N ALA A 95 -11.51 -6.99 7.85
CA ALA A 95 -11.26 -5.72 7.19
C ALA A 95 -10.26 -5.87 6.03
N ILE A 96 -9.18 -6.64 6.23
CA ILE A 96 -8.18 -6.95 5.20
C ILE A 96 -8.83 -7.72 4.05
N ALA A 97 -9.62 -8.76 4.33
CA ALA A 97 -10.34 -9.51 3.30
C ALA A 97 -11.25 -8.61 2.46
N ARG A 98 -11.97 -7.66 3.08
CA ARG A 98 -12.79 -6.68 2.34
C ARG A 98 -11.95 -5.75 1.47
N LEU A 99 -10.74 -5.38 1.92
CA LEU A 99 -9.83 -4.55 1.13
C LEU A 99 -9.36 -5.29 -0.11
N ASP A 100 -8.99 -6.57 0.03
CA ASP A 100 -8.61 -7.43 -1.08
C ASP A 100 -9.78 -7.64 -2.07
N ASP A 101 -11.00 -7.78 -1.56
CA ASP A 101 -12.23 -7.88 -2.36
C ASP A 101 -12.67 -6.53 -2.98
N GLY A 102 -12.01 -5.42 -2.63
CA GLY A 102 -12.38 -4.07 -3.07
C GLY A 102 -13.69 -3.55 -2.49
N THR A 103 -14.16 -4.13 -1.38
CA THR A 103 -15.42 -3.78 -0.68
C THR A 103 -15.16 -3.08 0.66
N TYR A 104 -13.90 -2.81 0.99
CA TYR A 104 -13.56 -2.03 2.18
C TYR A 104 -14.19 -0.64 2.13
N GLY A 105 -14.68 -0.19 3.28
CA GLY A 105 -15.39 1.09 3.39
C GLY A 105 -16.80 1.08 2.83
N LEU A 106 -17.36 -0.07 2.43
CA LEU A 106 -18.77 -0.20 2.07
C LEU A 106 -19.55 -0.92 3.17
N ASP A 107 -20.74 -0.42 3.48
CA ASP A 107 -21.72 -1.10 4.33
C ASP A 107 -22.25 -2.35 3.59
N PRO A 108 -22.13 -3.57 4.15
CA PRO A 108 -22.56 -4.79 3.48
C PRO A 108 -24.09 -4.94 3.37
N ALA A 109 -24.87 -4.20 4.17
CA ALA A 109 -26.32 -4.23 4.13
C ALA A 109 -26.90 -3.28 3.07
N THR A 110 -26.30 -2.09 2.92
CA THR A 110 -26.82 -1.03 2.03
C THR A 110 -25.99 -0.85 0.76
N GLY A 111 -24.70 -1.20 0.80
CA GLY A 111 -23.71 -0.90 -0.24
C GLY A 111 -23.23 0.55 -0.24
N GLU A 112 -23.67 1.37 0.72
CA GLU A 112 -23.25 2.77 0.81
C GLU A 112 -21.84 2.90 1.39
N PRO A 113 -21.08 3.93 0.98
CA PRO A 113 -19.78 4.21 1.56
C PRO A 113 -19.91 4.65 3.03
N ILE A 114 -19.06 4.10 3.88
CA ILE A 114 -18.87 4.48 5.28
C ILE A 114 -18.05 5.77 5.31
N ASP A 115 -18.38 6.68 6.23
CA ASP A 115 -17.66 7.95 6.39
C ASP A 115 -16.18 7.74 6.73
N ASP A 116 -15.29 8.42 6.00
CA ASP A 116 -13.84 8.28 6.15
C ASP A 116 -13.35 8.68 7.56
N ALA A 117 -14.00 9.63 8.23
CA ALA A 117 -13.64 10.02 9.59
C ALA A 117 -13.96 8.90 10.59
N LEU A 118 -15.03 8.13 10.35
CA LEU A 118 -15.36 6.97 11.16
C LEU A 118 -14.40 5.81 10.93
N LEU A 119 -13.96 5.60 9.68
CA LEU A 119 -12.95 4.58 9.35
C LEU A 119 -11.56 4.96 9.88
N ALA A 120 -11.24 6.25 9.94
CA ALA A 120 -10.00 6.74 10.54
C ALA A 120 -9.97 6.51 12.06
N GLU A 121 -11.12 6.58 12.73
CA GLU A 121 -11.24 6.28 14.17
C GLU A 121 -11.26 4.76 14.44
N ASP A 122 -12.02 4.01 13.64
CA ASP A 122 -12.11 2.55 13.73
C ASP A 122 -12.01 1.92 12.31
N PRO A 123 -10.82 1.42 11.93
CA PRO A 123 -10.61 0.85 10.60
C PRO A 123 -11.29 -0.50 10.40
N THR A 124 -11.79 -1.15 11.47
CA THR A 124 -12.47 -2.45 11.37
C THR A 124 -13.98 -2.33 11.18
N ARG A 125 -14.51 -1.09 11.21
CA ARG A 125 -15.93 -0.79 11.12
C ARG A 125 -16.60 -1.37 9.86
N ARG A 126 -17.87 -1.76 10.01
CA ARG A 126 -18.68 -2.38 8.94
C ARG A 126 -19.91 -1.56 8.54
N THR A 127 -20.29 -0.55 9.32
CA THR A 127 -21.48 0.29 9.11
C THR A 127 -21.27 1.67 9.74
#